data_AF-A0A7L1TBZ4-F1
#
_entry.id   AF-A0A7L1TBZ4-F1
#
_cell.length_a   1.000
_cell.length_b   1.000
_cell.length_c   1.000
_cell.angle_alpha   90.00
_cell.angle_beta   90.00
_cell.angle_gamma   90.00
#
_symmetry.space_group_name_H-M   'P 1'
#
loop_
_entity.id
_entity.type
_entity.pdbx_description
1 polymer ?
#
loop_
_entity_poly.entity_id
_entity_poly.type
_entity_poly.pdbx_seq_one_letter_code
_entity_poly.pdbx_strand_id
1 'polypeptide(L)'
;VPVGVLRLPRGPEGHSRGFSPTSPRFRALLGGDAVTAAQQARAALRQRYLRGLAAARGRPTRFCLRAGVRVDAVFGAADVDAVAFQVDALQTPLGVQAAALLRCTDVLAYSF
;
A
#
# COMPACT_ATOMS: atom_id res chain seq x y z
N VAL A 1 0.51 27.11 -30.07
CA VAL A 1 1.00 26.21 -31.14
C VAL A 1 0.61 24.79 -30.77
N PRO A 2 -0.19 24.06 -31.56
CA PRO A 2 -0.52 22.67 -31.25
C PRO A 2 0.70 21.77 -31.48
N VAL A 3 0.98 20.87 -30.53
CA VAL A 3 2.09 19.91 -30.63
C VAL A 3 1.60 18.65 -31.34
N GLY A 4 2.24 18.29 -32.46
CA GLY A 4 1.93 17.05 -33.18
C GLY A 4 2.30 15.83 -32.34
N VAL A 5 1.31 15.05 -31.91
CA VAL A 5 1.55 13.79 -31.18
C VAL A 5 1.75 12.67 -32.20
N LEU A 6 3.01 12.26 -32.43
CA LEU A 6 3.31 11.05 -33.19
C LEU A 6 2.93 9.82 -32.34
N ARG A 7 1.84 9.15 -32.72
CA ARG A 7 1.42 7.92 -32.05
C ARG A 7 2.24 6.75 -32.57
N LEU A 8 3.01 6.13 -31.68
CA LEU A 8 3.74 4.90 -32.02
C LEU A 8 2.75 3.79 -32.45
N PRO A 9 3.12 2.96 -33.44
CA PRO A 9 2.29 1.86 -33.90
C PRO A 9 2.01 0.88 -32.76
N ARG A 10 0.82 0.25 -32.80
CA ARG A 10 0.46 -0.81 -31.85
C ARG A 10 1.40 -2.00 -32.04
N GLY A 11 1.71 -2.69 -30.94
CA GLY A 11 2.51 -3.92 -31.02
C GLY A 11 1.82 -5.01 -31.85
N PRO A 12 2.54 -6.05 -32.29
CA PRO A 12 2.03 -7.12 -33.18
C PRO A 12 0.80 -7.83 -32.62
N GLU A 13 0.67 -7.83 -31.30
CA GLU A 13 -0.44 -8.43 -30.54
C GLU A 13 -1.70 -7.53 -30.46
N GLY A 14 -1.65 -6.29 -30.94
CA GLY A 14 -2.82 -5.40 -31.06
C GLY A 14 -3.38 -4.80 -29.75
N HIS A 15 -3.14 -5.44 -28.60
CA HIS A 15 -3.63 -5.00 -27.29
C HIS A 15 -2.68 -4.07 -26.50
N SER A 16 -1.39 -4.03 -26.83
CA SER A 16 -0.42 -3.20 -26.11
C SER A 16 0.05 -2.00 -26.95
N ARG A 17 0.05 -0.82 -26.33
CA ARG A 17 0.71 0.40 -26.85
C ARG A 17 2.14 0.51 -26.34
N GLY A 18 2.87 -0.61 -26.32
CA GLY A 18 4.13 -0.72 -25.60
C GLY A 18 5.08 -1.73 -26.22
N PHE A 19 6.35 -1.59 -25.80
CA PHE A 19 7.45 -2.45 -26.20
C PHE A 19 7.13 -3.92 -25.96
N SER A 20 7.47 -4.77 -26.93
CA SER A 20 7.37 -6.22 -26.77
C SER A 20 8.07 -6.63 -25.46
N PRO A 21 7.50 -7.55 -24.66
CA PRO A 21 8.15 -8.08 -23.48
C PRO A 21 9.47 -8.82 -23.80
N THR A 22 9.67 -9.20 -25.07
CA THR A 22 10.95 -9.77 -25.55
C THR A 22 11.91 -8.72 -26.13
N SER A 23 11.49 -7.45 -26.26
CA SER A 23 12.31 -6.42 -26.88
C SER A 23 13.56 -6.10 -26.05
N PRO A 24 14.70 -5.77 -26.69
CA PRO A 24 15.93 -5.39 -25.99
C PRO A 24 15.74 -4.21 -25.03
N ARG A 25 14.88 -3.25 -25.41
CA ARG A 25 14.57 -2.09 -24.57
C ARG A 25 13.78 -2.48 -23.32
N PHE A 26 12.78 -3.35 -23.45
CA PHE A 26 12.02 -3.85 -22.29
C PHE A 26 12.90 -4.70 -21.36
N ARG A 27 13.77 -5.54 -21.93
CA ARG A 27 14.77 -6.32 -21.18
C ARG A 27 15.79 -5.43 -20.45
N ALA A 28 16.24 -4.36 -21.09
CA ALA A 28 17.13 -3.37 -20.47
C ALA A 28 16.42 -2.59 -19.34
N LEU A 29 15.13 -2.25 -19.52
CA LEU A 29 14.32 -1.55 -18.51
C LEU A 29 14.04 -2.42 -17.29
N LEU A 30 13.88 -3.73 -17.49
CA LEU A 30 13.66 -4.70 -16.43
C LEU A 30 14.90 -4.97 -15.58
N GLY A 31 16.08 -4.48 -15.94
CA GLY A 31 17.29 -4.65 -15.13
C GLY A 31 17.69 -6.11 -14.93
N GLY A 32 17.55 -6.96 -15.96
CA GLY A 32 17.88 -8.38 -15.88
C GLY A 32 16.99 -9.21 -14.95
N ASP A 33 17.29 -10.50 -14.84
CA ASP A 33 16.47 -11.47 -14.10
C ASP A 33 16.40 -11.15 -12.60
N ALA A 34 17.47 -10.60 -12.03
CA ALA A 34 17.53 -10.22 -10.62
C ALA A 34 16.55 -9.09 -10.25
N VAL A 35 16.41 -8.06 -11.09
CA VAL A 35 15.46 -6.97 -10.85
C VAL A 35 14.03 -7.44 -11.09
N THR A 36 13.81 -8.33 -12.06
CA THR A 36 12.50 -8.95 -12.30
C THR A 36 12.05 -9.78 -11.10
N ALA A 37 12.93 -10.64 -10.57
CA ALA A 37 12.67 -11.42 -9.36
C ALA A 37 12.41 -10.52 -8.14
N ALA A 38 13.18 -9.43 -7.98
CA ALA A 38 12.96 -8.46 -6.92
C ALA A 38 11.59 -7.77 -7.02
N GLN A 39 11.15 -7.41 -8.24
CA GLN A 39 9.82 -6.82 -8.44
C GLN A 39 8.70 -7.81 -8.13
N GLN A 40 8.84 -9.08 -8.53
CA GLN A 40 7.88 -10.13 -8.18
C GLN A 40 7.80 -10.33 -6.66
N ALA A 41 8.95 -10.37 -5.97
CA ALA A 41 8.99 -10.47 -4.51
C ALA A 41 8.32 -9.27 -3.84
N ARG A 42 8.59 -8.04 -4.29
CA ARG A 42 7.91 -6.83 -3.79
C ARG A 42 6.41 -6.89 -3.99
N ALA A 43 5.95 -7.30 -5.18
CA ALA A 43 4.53 -7.45 -5.47
C ALA A 43 3.86 -8.49 -4.56
N ALA A 44 4.50 -9.64 -4.35
CA ALA A 44 3.98 -10.70 -3.47
C ALA A 44 3.90 -10.23 -2.00
N LEU A 45 4.93 -9.56 -1.49
CA LEU A 45 4.94 -8.99 -0.14
C LEU A 45 3.87 -7.90 0.01
N ARG A 46 3.74 -7.01 -0.98
CA ARG A 46 2.74 -5.96 -1.00
C ARG A 46 1.31 -6.52 -1.02
N GLN A 47 1.05 -7.55 -1.82
CA GLN A 47 -0.24 -8.22 -1.84
C GLN A 47 -0.60 -8.80 -0.46
N ARG A 48 0.34 -9.47 0.20
CA ARG A 48 0.13 -10.02 1.55
C ARG A 48 -0.12 -8.92 2.57
N TYR A 49 0.64 -7.83 2.50
CA TYR A 49 0.47 -6.65 3.34
C TYR A 49 -0.93 -6.03 3.19
N LEU A 50 -1.37 -5.77 1.95
CA LEU A 50 -2.69 -5.18 1.68
C LEU A 50 -3.84 -6.11 2.13
N ARG A 51 -3.70 -7.42 1.94
CA ARG A 51 -4.63 -8.41 2.49
C ARG A 51 -4.66 -8.38 4.02
N GLY A 52 -3.51 -8.15 4.67
CA GLY A 52 -3.41 -7.96 6.11
C GLY A 52 -4.18 -6.74 6.60
N LEU A 53 -4.03 -5.58 5.93
CA LEU A 53 -4.81 -4.38 6.25
C LEU A 53 -6.32 -4.61 6.08
N ALA A 54 -6.71 -5.26 4.98
CA ALA A 54 -8.11 -5.60 4.73
C ALA A 54 -8.67 -6.55 5.79
N ALA A 55 -7.86 -7.50 6.29
CA ALA A 55 -8.26 -8.44 7.33
C ALA A 55 -8.40 -7.80 8.71
N ALA A 56 -7.74 -6.67 8.97
CA ALA A 56 -7.86 -5.92 10.21
C ALA A 56 -9.17 -5.12 10.29
N ARG A 57 -9.75 -4.74 9.15
CA ARG A 57 -10.97 -3.92 9.09
C ARG A 57 -12.12 -4.50 9.90
N GLY A 58 -12.71 -3.66 10.75
CA GLY A 58 -13.81 -3.98 11.65
C GLY A 58 -13.40 -4.78 12.90
N ARG A 59 -12.11 -5.08 13.10
CA ARG A 59 -11.66 -5.89 14.24
C ARG A 59 -11.21 -5.02 15.41
N PRO A 60 -11.49 -5.45 16.65
CA PRO A 60 -10.85 -4.88 17.84
C PRO A 60 -9.33 -5.01 17.69
N THR A 61 -8.64 -3.89 17.75
CA THR A 61 -7.21 -3.78 17.49
C THR A 61 -6.57 -2.97 18.60
N ARG A 62 -5.48 -3.51 19.15
CA ARG A 62 -4.64 -2.81 20.11
C ARG A 62 -3.53 -2.09 19.38
N PHE A 63 -3.37 -0.79 19.62
CA PHE A 63 -2.28 0.03 19.10
C PHE A 63 -1.31 0.38 20.22
N CYS A 64 -0.02 0.24 19.92
CA CYS A 64 1.08 0.68 20.78
C CYS A 64 1.62 2.00 20.23
N LEU A 65 1.55 3.08 21.01
CA LEU A 65 2.00 4.41 20.61
C LEU A 65 3.41 4.74 21.15
N ARG A 66 4.11 5.70 20.53
CA ARG A 66 5.49 6.10 20.87
C ARG A 66 5.72 6.49 22.34
N ALA A 67 4.71 7.02 23.01
CA ALA A 67 4.79 7.42 24.43
C ALA A 67 4.62 6.25 25.42
N GLY A 68 4.67 4.99 24.95
CA GLY A 68 4.38 3.80 25.76
C GLY A 68 2.89 3.59 26.05
N VAL A 69 2.03 4.45 25.50
CA VAL A 69 0.58 4.38 25.65
C VAL A 69 0.02 3.27 24.76
N ARG A 70 -0.83 2.43 25.34
CA ARG A 70 -1.58 1.40 24.61
C ARG A 70 -3.03 1.84 24.55
N VAL A 71 -3.60 1.82 23.35
CA VAL A 71 -4.99 2.20 23.11
C VAL A 71 -5.68 1.07 22.36
N ASP A 72 -6.90 0.76 22.77
CA ASP A 72 -7.75 -0.22 22.13
C ASP A 72 -8.77 0.52 21.26
N ALA A 73 -8.99 0.07 20.02
CA ALA A 73 -9.93 0.68 19.08
C ALA A 73 -10.46 -0.35 18.09
N VAL A 74 -11.47 -0.01 17.30
CA VAL A 74 -11.87 -0.79 16.14
C VAL A 74 -11.11 -0.28 14.91
N PHE A 75 -10.39 -1.15 14.23
CA PHE A 75 -9.66 -0.76 13.01
C PHE A 75 -10.65 -0.49 11.89
N GLY A 76 -10.74 0.75 11.41
CA GLY A 76 -11.68 1.11 10.34
C GLY A 76 -11.03 1.03 8.97
N ALA A 77 -10.02 1.85 8.72
CA ALA A 77 -9.29 1.88 7.45
C ALA A 77 -7.83 2.31 7.64
N ALA A 78 -6.99 2.00 6.66
CA ALA A 78 -5.68 2.60 6.49
C ALA A 78 -5.55 3.09 5.06
N ASP A 79 -4.75 4.13 4.84
CA ASP A 79 -4.34 4.44 3.48
C ASP A 79 -3.42 3.33 2.93
N VAL A 80 -3.22 3.34 1.61
CA VAL A 80 -2.48 2.30 0.90
C VAL A 80 -1.03 2.19 1.38
N ASP A 81 -0.43 3.29 1.81
CA ASP A 81 0.94 3.38 2.31
C ASP A 81 1.01 3.35 3.84
N ALA A 82 -0.15 3.22 4.51
CA ALA A 82 -0.35 3.28 5.95
C ALA A 82 0.42 4.43 6.63
N VAL A 83 0.33 5.63 6.06
CA VAL A 83 0.72 6.87 6.74
C VAL A 83 -0.25 7.24 7.86
N ALA A 84 -1.49 6.76 7.82
CA ALA A 84 -2.46 6.89 8.90
C ALA A 84 -3.48 5.74 8.98
N PHE A 85 -4.03 5.54 10.18
CA PHE A 85 -5.08 4.58 10.49
C PHE A 85 -6.32 5.33 10.97
N GLN A 86 -7.42 5.19 10.25
CA GLN A 86 -8.73 5.57 10.77
C GLN A 86 -9.24 4.46 11.68
N VAL A 87 -9.65 4.84 12.88
CA VAL A 87 -10.15 3.94 13.90
C VAL A 87 -11.43 4.48 14.51
N ASP A 88 -12.29 3.57 14.94
CA ASP A 88 -13.54 3.87 15.63
C ASP A 88 -13.45 3.44 17.10
N ALA A 89 -14.24 4.09 17.96
CA ALA A 89 -14.31 3.80 19.39
C ALA A 89 -12.93 3.72 20.09
N LEU A 90 -12.04 4.67 19.78
CA LEU A 90 -10.70 4.75 20.35
C LEU A 90 -10.77 4.99 21.86
N GLN A 91 -10.28 4.01 22.63
CA GLN A 91 -10.22 4.10 24.08
C GLN A 91 -8.95 4.85 24.50
N THR A 92 -9.13 6.01 25.12
CA THR A 92 -8.07 6.81 25.71
C THR A 92 -8.25 6.90 27.22
N PRO A 93 -7.20 7.25 27.99
CA PRO A 93 -7.35 7.47 29.44
C PRO A 93 -8.38 8.55 29.81
N LEU A 94 -8.69 9.47 28.89
CA LEU A 94 -9.65 10.56 29.10
C LEU A 94 -11.09 10.17 28.72
N GLY A 95 -11.28 9.00 28.10
CA GLY A 95 -12.57 8.53 27.62
C GLY A 95 -12.51 7.92 26.22
N VAL A 96 -13.68 7.70 25.63
CA VAL A 96 -13.82 7.07 24.31
C VAL A 96 -14.04 8.14 23.25
N GLN A 97 -13.17 8.16 22.24
CA GLN A 97 -13.34 8.98 21.07
C GLN A 97 -14.03 8.17 19.96
N ALA A 98 -15.20 8.63 19.51
CA ALA A 98 -16.04 7.91 18.57
C ALA A 98 -15.31 7.57 17.26
N ALA A 99 -14.53 8.50 16.73
CA ALA A 99 -13.68 8.31 15.55
C ALA A 99 -12.37 9.09 15.69
N ALA A 100 -11.26 8.50 15.25
CA ALA A 100 -9.94 9.12 15.32
C ALA A 100 -9.05 8.70 14.13
N LEU A 101 -8.01 9.51 13.88
CA LEU A 101 -6.96 9.22 12.91
C LEU A 101 -5.62 9.09 13.63
N LEU A 102 -5.09 7.88 13.73
CA LEU A 102 -3.77 7.61 14.29
C LEU A 102 -2.71 7.74 13.18
N ARG A 103 -1.77 8.67 13.34
CA ARG A 103 -0.67 8.83 12.36
C ARG A 103 0.34 7.71 12.54
N CYS A 104 0.93 7.26 11.44
CA CYS A 104 1.99 6.24 11.45
C CYS A 104 3.21 6.66 12.29
N THR A 105 3.50 7.97 12.36
CA THR A 105 4.57 8.50 13.22
C THR A 105 4.34 8.25 14.70
N ASP A 106 3.08 8.11 15.12
CA ASP A 106 2.69 7.94 16.51
C ASP A 106 2.55 6.45 16.89
N VAL A 107 2.31 5.58 15.91
CA VAL A 107 2.09 4.13 16.08
C VAL A 107 3.41 3.36 15.94
N LEU A 108 3.75 2.56 16.94
CA LEU A 108 4.88 1.62 16.91
C LEU A 108 4.48 0.25 16.34
N ALA A 109 3.30 -0.24 16.73
CA ALA A 109 2.79 -1.54 16.34
C ALA A 109 1.28 -1.62 16.59
N TYR A 110 0.62 -2.59 15.96
CA TYR A 110 -0.76 -2.94 16.26
C TYR A 110 -0.99 -4.45 16.15
N SER A 111 -2.01 -4.96 16.84
CA SER A 111 -2.39 -6.38 16.85
C SER A 111 -3.90 -6.56 16.92
N PHE A 112 -4.45 -7.51 16.15
CA PHE A 112 -5.89 -7.75 15.95
C PHE A 112 -6.24 -9.23 15.82
#